data_AF-A0A0G4F3B0-F1
#
_entry.id   AF-A0A0G4F3B0-F1
#
_cell.length_a   1.000
_cell.length_b   1.000
_cell.length_c   1.000
_cell.angle_alpha   90.00
_cell.angle_beta   90.00
_cell.angle_gamma   90.00
#
_symmetry.space_group_name_H-M   'P 1'
#
loop_
_entity.id
_entity.type
_entity.pdbx_description
1 polymer ?
#
loop_
_entity_poly.entity_id
_entity_poly.type
_entity_poly.pdbx_seq_one_letter_code
_entity_poly.pdbx_strand_id
1 'polypeptide(L)'
;MNPENQLLPPGSIKNAAEATIHAGDDMRRKTLDWWDKHRRDFDGPIGLRVLAVIGGFALCVVAVLDLLSFFGILFDLTGKIMHVYLLLGGLCVLCFEAVDLPCSCLTTLREYLEVWARFLTVSGGRGLFYVFLGVFSFACSSWLDKIVGLYMLAVGVVICIQQLVHLQKIKSEDPLGGTTVQP
;
A
#
# COMPACT_ATOMS: atom_id res chain seq x y z
N MET A 1 36.34 -42.63 -36.95
CA MET A 1 37.00 -41.38 -36.52
C MET A 1 35.94 -40.56 -35.80
N ASN A 2 36.08 -40.41 -34.48
CA ASN A 2 35.09 -39.76 -33.63
C ASN A 2 35.44 -38.27 -33.47
N PRO A 3 34.63 -37.32 -33.97
CA PRO A 3 34.91 -35.89 -33.92
C PRO A 3 34.66 -35.22 -32.56
N GLU A 4 34.23 -35.94 -31.52
CA GLU A 4 33.71 -35.33 -30.28
C GLU A 4 34.73 -35.00 -29.18
N ASN A 5 36.05 -35.07 -29.43
CA ASN A 5 37.05 -34.87 -28.37
C ASN A 5 37.98 -33.65 -28.58
N GLN A 6 37.47 -32.58 -29.19
CA GLN A 6 38.14 -31.27 -29.11
C GLN A 6 37.87 -30.66 -27.74
N LEU A 7 38.72 -31.00 -26.77
CA LEU A 7 38.79 -30.31 -25.48
C LEU A 7 38.97 -28.81 -25.73
N LEU A 8 37.94 -28.04 -25.37
CA LEU A 8 37.98 -26.58 -25.38
C LEU A 8 39.20 -26.11 -24.58
N PRO A 9 39.96 -25.11 -25.08
CA PRO A 9 41.14 -24.63 -24.39
C PRO A 9 40.75 -24.13 -22.99
N PRO A 10 41.58 -24.38 -21.95
CA PRO A 10 41.23 -24.11 -20.56
C PRO A 10 40.89 -22.62 -20.27
N GLY A 11 41.28 -21.70 -21.14
CA GLY A 11 40.87 -20.29 -21.08
C GLY A 11 39.43 -20.01 -21.52
N SER A 12 38.85 -20.85 -22.39
CA SER A 12 37.48 -20.66 -22.91
C SER A 12 36.41 -20.87 -21.84
N ILE A 13 36.64 -21.81 -20.92
CA ILE A 13 35.72 -22.11 -19.82
C ILE A 13 35.69 -20.95 -18.80
N LYS A 14 36.84 -20.32 -18.52
CA LYS A 14 36.90 -19.15 -17.63
C LYS A 14 36.17 -17.95 -18.23
N ASN A 15 36.39 -17.66 -19.51
CA ASN A 15 35.73 -16.54 -20.19
C ASN A 15 34.20 -16.75 -20.30
N ALA A 16 33.74 -17.98 -20.52
CA ALA A 16 32.31 -18.31 -20.55
C ALA A 16 31.66 -18.20 -19.15
N ALA A 17 32.37 -18.61 -18.10
CA ALA A 17 31.92 -18.45 -16.72
C ALA A 17 31.85 -16.95 -16.32
N GLU A 18 32.85 -16.16 -16.70
CA GLU A 18 32.84 -14.71 -16.45
C GLU A 18 31.71 -14.00 -17.23
N ALA A 19 31.44 -14.40 -18.48
CA ALA A 19 30.37 -13.82 -19.28
C ALA A 19 28.96 -14.12 -18.72
N THR A 20 28.75 -15.33 -18.18
CA THR A 20 27.47 -15.72 -17.54
C THR A 20 27.26 -15.00 -16.21
N ILE A 21 28.31 -14.81 -15.41
CA ILE A 21 28.24 -14.00 -14.18
C ILE A 21 27.93 -12.54 -14.52
N HIS A 22 28.60 -11.96 -15.52
CA HIS A 22 28.35 -10.58 -15.93
C HIS A 22 26.93 -10.37 -16.48
N ALA A 23 26.40 -11.33 -17.24
CA ALA A 23 25.03 -11.28 -17.75
C ALA A 23 23.99 -11.37 -16.62
N GLY A 24 24.25 -12.19 -15.60
CA GLY A 24 23.41 -12.28 -14.40
C GLY A 24 23.37 -11.00 -13.59
N ASP A 25 24.54 -10.38 -13.36
CA ASP A 25 24.65 -9.11 -12.65
C ASP A 25 23.97 -7.95 -13.39
N ASP A 26 24.07 -7.91 -14.72
CA ASP A 26 23.42 -6.89 -15.53
C ASP A 26 21.89 -7.04 -15.50
N MET A 27 21.38 -8.27 -15.56
CA MET A 27 19.95 -8.56 -15.47
C MET A 27 19.39 -8.19 -14.09
N ARG A 28 20.14 -8.47 -13.01
CA ARG A 28 19.78 -8.10 -11.64
C ARG A 28 19.74 -6.58 -11.44
N ARG A 29 20.71 -5.84 -11.98
CA ARG A 29 20.71 -4.37 -11.93
C ARG A 29 19.51 -3.79 -12.67
N LYS A 30 19.21 -4.28 -13.86
CA LYS A 30 18.04 -3.86 -14.64
C LYS A 30 16.72 -4.12 -13.91
N THR A 31 16.60 -5.26 -13.22
CA THR A 31 15.39 -5.56 -12.42
C THR A 31 15.28 -4.64 -11.21
N LEU A 32 16.37 -4.38 -10.50
CA LEU A 32 16.36 -3.47 -9.35
C LEU A 32 16.04 -2.03 -9.76
N ASP A 33 16.68 -1.54 -10.83
CA ASP A 33 16.45 -0.18 -11.34
C ASP A 33 15.02 -0.01 -11.88
N TRP A 34 14.49 -1.05 -12.56
CA TRP A 34 13.09 -1.09 -12.97
C TRP A 34 12.14 -1.05 -11.77
N TRP A 35 12.46 -1.79 -10.69
CA TRP A 35 11.66 -1.81 -9.46
C TRP A 35 11.66 -0.46 -8.75
N ASP A 36 12.82 0.17 -8.59
CA ASP A 36 12.93 1.48 -7.94
C ASP A 36 12.28 2.59 -8.76
N LYS A 37 12.32 2.49 -10.10
CA LYS A 37 11.63 3.42 -10.97
C LYS A 37 10.10 3.33 -10.82
N HIS A 38 9.54 2.12 -10.85
CA HIS A 38 8.09 1.93 -10.72
C HIS A 38 7.59 2.09 -9.29
N ARG A 39 8.42 1.85 -8.27
CA ARG A 39 8.06 2.06 -6.85
C ARG A 39 7.62 3.50 -6.57
N ARG A 40 8.27 4.49 -7.20
CA ARG A 40 7.91 5.91 -7.05
C ARG A 40 6.57 6.28 -7.69
N ASP A 41 6.13 5.51 -8.69
CA ASP A 41 4.82 5.73 -9.32
C ASP A 41 3.68 5.09 -8.51
N PHE A 42 3.99 4.18 -7.59
CA PHE A 42 3.01 3.59 -6.67
C PHE A 42 2.67 4.49 -5.48
N ASP A 43 3.51 5.47 -5.16
CA ASP A 43 3.14 6.55 -4.25
C ASP A 43 2.13 7.43 -4.99
N GLY A 44 0.84 7.17 -4.74
CA GLY A 44 -0.26 7.81 -5.46
C GLY A 44 -0.15 9.34 -5.51
N PRO A 45 -0.82 9.99 -6.48
CA PRO A 45 -0.72 11.43 -6.69
C PRO A 45 -1.00 12.17 -5.39
N ILE A 46 -0.18 13.20 -5.12
CA ILE A 46 -0.20 13.98 -3.88
C ILE A 46 -1.63 14.44 -3.52
N GLY A 47 -2.46 14.76 -4.53
CA GLY A 47 -3.86 15.12 -4.33
C GLY A 47 -4.71 14.03 -3.66
N LEU A 48 -4.55 12.76 -4.03
CA LEU A 48 -5.29 11.66 -3.38
C LEU A 48 -4.84 11.44 -1.94
N ARG A 49 -3.54 11.63 -1.67
CA ARG A 49 -2.98 11.55 -0.32
C ARG A 49 -3.57 12.63 0.58
N VAL A 50 -3.64 13.88 0.09
CA VAL A 50 -4.26 15.00 0.82
C VAL A 50 -5.75 14.73 1.08
N LEU A 51 -6.50 14.23 0.09
CA LEU A 51 -7.90 13.86 0.26
C LEU A 51 -8.09 12.77 1.33
N ALA A 52 -7.19 11.77 1.36
CA ALA A 52 -7.19 10.73 2.38
C ALA A 52 -6.85 11.28 3.78
N VAL A 53 -5.90 12.22 3.91
CA VAL A 53 -5.63 12.91 5.18
C VAL A 53 -6.86 13.66 5.69
N ILE A 54 -7.52 14.43 4.81
CA ILE A 54 -8.73 15.18 5.18
C ILE A 54 -9.83 14.22 5.64
N GLY A 55 -10.01 13.10 4.94
CA GLY A 55 -10.99 12.08 5.33
C GLY A 55 -10.66 11.40 6.64
N GLY A 56 -9.39 11.03 6.86
CA GLY A 56 -8.93 10.44 8.11
C GLY A 56 -9.11 11.38 9.28
N PHE A 57 -8.85 12.68 9.06
CA PHE A 57 -9.02 13.70 10.09
C PHE A 57 -10.49 13.91 10.42
N ALA A 58 -11.35 14.01 9.41
CA ALA A 58 -12.80 14.07 9.60
C ALA A 58 -13.33 12.86 10.38
N LEU A 59 -12.84 11.64 10.08
CA LEU A 59 -13.15 10.42 10.82
C LEU A 59 -12.78 10.53 12.31
N CYS A 60 -11.57 11.01 12.61
CA CYS A 60 -11.15 11.22 13.99
C CYS A 60 -12.05 12.24 14.70
N VAL A 61 -12.38 13.35 14.05
CA VAL A 61 -13.23 14.39 14.64
C VAL A 61 -14.62 13.86 14.93
N VAL A 62 -15.27 13.19 13.97
CA VAL A 62 -16.61 12.62 14.17
C VAL A 62 -16.60 11.57 15.28
N ALA A 63 -15.62 10.65 15.28
CA ALA A 63 -15.52 9.64 16.33
C ALA A 63 -15.29 10.26 17.72
N VAL A 64 -14.50 11.33 17.83
CA VAL A 64 -14.32 12.06 19.11
C VAL A 64 -15.60 12.77 19.54
N LEU A 65 -16.32 13.41 18.62
CA LEU A 65 -17.60 14.07 18.92
C LEU A 65 -18.63 13.07 19.44
N ASP A 66 -18.73 11.89 18.81
CA ASP A 66 -19.66 10.84 19.24
C ASP A 66 -19.22 10.19 20.57
N LEU A 67 -17.92 10.07 20.83
CA LEU A 67 -17.40 9.63 22.14
C LEU A 67 -17.66 10.65 23.26
N LEU A 68 -17.59 11.95 22.96
CA LEU A 68 -17.82 13.04 23.90
C LEU A 68 -19.30 13.27 24.22
N SER A 69 -20.21 12.69 23.44
CA SER A 69 -21.65 12.70 23.72
C SER A 69 -21.95 11.77 24.92
N PHE A 70 -21.58 12.24 26.12
CA PHE A 70 -21.67 11.53 27.40
C PHE A 70 -23.12 11.20 27.83
N PHE A 71 -24.15 11.66 27.12
CA PHE A 71 -25.54 11.54 27.57
C PHE A 71 -26.19 10.15 27.39
N GLY A 72 -25.53 9.19 26.73
CA GLY A 72 -26.05 7.84 26.46
C GLY A 72 -25.29 6.67 27.10
N ILE A 73 -24.44 6.93 28.10
CA ILE A 73 -23.35 6.04 28.56
C ILE A 73 -23.71 4.58 28.87
N LEU A 74 -24.94 4.28 29.28
CA LEU A 74 -25.32 2.95 29.77
C LEU A 74 -26.02 2.05 28.74
N PHE A 75 -26.53 2.59 27.63
CA PHE A 75 -27.41 1.81 26.74
C PHE A 75 -26.77 1.33 25.43
N ASP A 76 -25.62 1.88 25.02
CA ASP A 76 -24.99 1.49 23.74
C ASP A 76 -23.46 1.34 23.84
N LEU A 77 -23.03 0.33 24.59
CA LEU A 77 -21.61 -0.04 24.70
C LEU A 77 -21.04 -0.46 23.34
N THR A 78 -21.86 -1.10 22.51
CA THR A 78 -21.50 -1.58 21.18
C THR A 78 -21.15 -0.41 20.25
N GLY A 79 -21.99 0.63 20.19
CA GLY A 79 -21.72 1.82 19.38
C GLY A 79 -20.38 2.49 19.75
N LYS A 80 -20.09 2.63 21.05
CA LYS A 80 -18.83 3.23 21.50
C LYS A 80 -17.60 2.44 21.08
N ILE A 81 -17.67 1.11 21.18
CA ILE A 81 -16.57 0.24 20.75
C ILE A 81 -16.32 0.45 19.24
N MET A 82 -17.37 0.53 18.43
CA MET A 82 -17.24 0.79 16.99
C MET A 82 -16.58 2.17 16.74
N HIS A 83 -16.98 3.23 17.45
CA HIS A 83 -16.34 4.54 17.32
C HIS A 83 -14.86 4.55 17.74
N VAL A 84 -14.46 3.74 18.74
CA VAL A 84 -13.04 3.58 19.09
C VAL A 84 -12.26 2.94 17.94
N TYR A 85 -12.81 1.90 17.31
CA TYR A 85 -12.19 1.31 16.12
C TYR A 85 -12.11 2.31 14.96
N LEU A 86 -13.15 3.12 14.79
CA LEU A 86 -13.23 4.15 13.76
C LEU A 86 -12.18 5.25 13.99
N LEU A 87 -11.99 5.67 15.25
CA LEU A 87 -10.97 6.63 15.67
C LEU A 87 -9.56 6.10 15.43
N LEU A 88 -9.29 4.86 15.83
CA LEU A 88 -8.01 4.19 15.58
C LEU A 88 -7.76 4.05 14.08
N GLY A 89 -8.78 3.70 13.31
CA GLY A 89 -8.73 3.63 11.86
C GLY A 89 -8.35 4.96 11.22
N GLY A 90 -9.02 6.04 11.59
CA GLY A 90 -8.69 7.39 11.14
C GLY A 90 -7.26 7.80 11.50
N LEU A 91 -6.82 7.48 12.73
CA LEU A 91 -5.46 7.75 13.18
C LEU A 91 -4.41 6.98 12.35
N CYS A 92 -4.69 5.71 12.02
CA CYS A 92 -3.86 4.93 11.11
C CYS A 92 -3.75 5.62 9.74
N VAL A 93 -4.87 6.12 9.18
CA VAL A 93 -4.83 6.86 7.91
C VAL A 93 -3.93 8.09 8.02
N LEU A 94 -4.06 8.89 9.08
CA LEU A 94 -3.18 10.03 9.31
C LEU A 94 -1.71 9.62 9.42
N CYS A 95 -1.40 8.54 10.14
CA CYS A 95 -0.02 8.07 10.32
C CYS A 95 0.63 7.68 8.98
N PHE A 96 -0.14 7.01 8.11
CA PHE A 96 0.38 6.56 6.82
C PHE A 96 0.43 7.68 5.79
N GLU A 97 -0.52 8.61 5.79
CA GLU A 97 -0.60 9.66 4.75
C GLU A 97 0.16 10.94 5.12
N ALA A 98 0.16 11.34 6.39
CA ALA A 98 0.79 12.58 6.86
C ALA A 98 2.31 12.44 7.11
N VAL A 99 2.99 11.64 6.29
CA VAL A 99 4.44 11.40 6.36
C VAL A 99 5.25 12.69 6.16
N ASP A 100 4.67 13.67 5.49
CA ASP A 100 5.31 14.97 5.24
C ASP A 100 5.28 15.89 6.47
N LEU A 101 4.56 15.53 7.54
CA LEU A 101 4.56 16.26 8.80
C LEU A 101 5.70 15.73 9.71
N PRO A 102 6.64 16.58 10.16
CA PRO A 102 7.73 16.19 11.04
C PRO A 102 7.24 15.97 12.48
N CYS A 103 6.41 14.95 12.68
CA CYS A 103 5.89 14.54 13.99
C CYS A 103 6.54 13.23 14.42
N SER A 104 7.47 13.29 15.38
CA SER A 104 8.20 12.12 15.90
C SER A 104 7.30 11.02 16.49
N CYS A 105 6.09 11.36 16.93
CA CYS A 105 5.13 10.35 17.41
C CYS A 105 4.56 9.49 16.27
N LEU A 106 4.36 10.08 15.08
CA LEU A 106 3.80 9.36 13.92
C LEU A 106 4.80 8.37 13.35
N THR A 107 6.10 8.69 13.39
CA THR A 107 7.16 7.81 12.89
C THR A 107 7.26 6.52 13.71
N THR A 108 7.19 6.59 15.04
CA THR A 108 7.22 5.40 15.89
C THR A 108 5.97 4.55 15.72
N LEU A 109 4.79 5.17 15.62
CA LEU A 109 3.55 4.43 15.41
C LEU A 109 3.50 3.78 14.03
N ARG A 110 4.06 4.44 13.02
CA ARG A 110 4.24 3.88 11.69
C ARG A 110 5.13 2.64 11.72
N GLU A 111 6.33 2.72 12.29
CA GLU A 111 7.24 1.55 12.39
C GLU A 111 6.53 0.35 13.04
N TYR A 112 5.74 0.59 14.09
CA TYR A 112 4.94 -0.46 14.72
C TYR A 112 3.87 -1.02 13.78
N LEU A 113 3.10 -0.16 13.10
CA LEU A 113 2.07 -0.56 12.15
C LEU A 113 2.65 -1.26 10.91
N GLU A 114 3.86 -0.91 10.47
CA GLU A 114 4.52 -1.57 9.35
C GLU A 114 4.89 -3.03 9.68
N VAL A 115 5.22 -3.32 10.94
CA VAL A 115 5.50 -4.69 11.40
C VAL A 115 4.22 -5.54 11.42
N TRP A 116 3.13 -5.00 11.97
CA TRP A 116 1.87 -5.73 12.14
C TRP A 116 1.00 -5.76 10.88
N ALA A 117 1.07 -4.71 10.06
CA ALA A 117 0.21 -4.50 8.91
C ALA A 117 1.03 -4.13 7.67
N ARG A 118 1.92 -5.05 7.25
CA ARG A 118 2.68 -4.96 5.98
C ARG A 118 1.79 -4.77 4.75
N PHE A 119 0.50 -5.05 4.84
CA PHE A 119 -0.46 -4.75 3.79
C PHE A 119 -0.70 -3.24 3.60
N LEU A 120 -0.64 -2.45 4.68
CA LEU A 120 -0.81 -0.98 4.62
C LEU A 120 0.42 -0.25 4.09
N THR A 121 1.58 -0.91 3.94
CA THR A 121 2.74 -0.28 3.28
C THR A 121 2.62 -0.31 1.76
N VAL A 122 1.77 -1.16 1.21
CA VAL A 122 1.50 -1.24 -0.23
C VAL A 122 0.37 -0.27 -0.57
N SER A 123 0.54 0.52 -1.63
CA SER A 123 -0.46 1.50 -2.10
C SER A 123 -1.85 0.89 -2.31
N GLY A 124 -1.91 -0.30 -2.91
CA GLY A 124 -3.16 -1.06 -3.08
C GLY A 124 -3.83 -1.45 -1.76
N GLY A 125 -3.04 -1.78 -0.73
CA GLY A 125 -3.60 -2.16 0.56
C GLY A 125 -4.12 -0.99 1.39
N ARG A 126 -3.53 0.19 1.20
CA ARG A 126 -4.04 1.45 1.76
C ARG A 126 -5.41 1.80 1.19
N GLY A 127 -5.57 1.70 -0.13
CA GLY A 127 -6.87 1.90 -0.78
C GLY A 127 -7.95 0.95 -0.25
N LEU A 128 -7.64 -0.34 -0.14
CA LEU A 128 -8.57 -1.34 0.43
C LEU A 128 -8.93 -1.03 1.89
N PHE A 129 -7.94 -0.59 2.67
CA PHE A 129 -8.17 -0.18 4.06
C PHE A 129 -9.13 1.02 4.16
N TYR A 130 -9.03 2.00 3.25
CA TYR A 130 -9.96 3.14 3.22
C TYR A 130 -11.38 2.73 2.83
N VAL A 131 -11.52 1.80 1.87
CA VAL A 131 -12.83 1.19 1.55
C VAL A 131 -13.39 0.48 2.76
N PHE A 132 -12.58 -0.32 3.45
CA PHE A 132 -12.98 -1.02 4.68
C PHE A 132 -13.45 -0.04 5.75
N LEU A 133 -12.70 1.03 6.02
CA LEU A 133 -13.09 2.07 6.97
C LEU A 133 -14.38 2.79 6.56
N GLY A 134 -14.57 3.06 5.27
CA GLY A 134 -15.81 3.65 4.75
C GLY A 134 -17.02 2.75 5.01
N VAL A 135 -16.91 1.46 4.68
CA VAL A 135 -17.96 0.45 4.96
C VAL A 135 -18.19 0.30 6.47
N PHE A 136 -17.13 0.31 7.27
CA PHE A 136 -17.22 0.22 8.71
C PHE A 136 -17.92 1.43 9.33
N SER A 137 -17.67 2.63 8.80
CA SER A 137 -18.37 3.87 9.17
C SER A 137 -19.87 3.79 8.88
N PHE A 138 -20.29 3.10 7.81
CA PHE A 138 -21.71 2.86 7.52
C PHE A 138 -22.42 1.97 8.55
N ALA A 139 -21.67 1.12 9.25
CA ALA A 139 -22.23 0.31 10.34
C ALA A 139 -22.53 1.14 11.60
N CYS A 140 -22.01 2.37 11.69
CA CYS A 140 -22.31 3.29 12.77
C CYS A 140 -23.66 3.99 12.56
N SER A 141 -24.30 4.38 13.66
CA SER A 141 -25.68 4.90 13.64
C SER A 141 -25.75 6.34 13.15
N SER A 142 -24.70 7.14 13.40
CA SER A 142 -24.70 8.58 13.15
C SER A 142 -24.75 8.92 11.67
N TRP A 143 -25.52 9.96 11.32
CA TRP A 143 -25.61 10.44 9.95
C TRP A 143 -24.31 11.07 9.46
N LEU A 144 -23.53 11.68 10.37
CA LEU A 144 -22.20 12.23 10.08
C LEU A 144 -21.20 11.13 9.68
N ASP A 145 -21.20 9.99 10.39
CA ASP A 145 -20.37 8.84 10.03
C ASP A 145 -20.68 8.32 8.63
N LYS A 146 -21.95 8.36 8.23
CA LYS A 146 -22.35 7.91 6.89
C LYS A 146 -21.81 8.84 5.81
N ILE A 147 -21.82 10.15 6.03
CA ILE A 147 -21.29 11.13 5.08
C ILE A 147 -19.77 11.01 4.98
N VAL A 148 -19.07 10.99 6.11
CA VAL A 148 -17.60 10.86 6.14
C VAL A 148 -17.16 9.48 5.65
N GLY A 149 -17.92 8.44 6.00
CA GLY A 149 -17.73 7.08 5.53
C GLY A 149 -17.88 6.95 4.02
N LEU A 150 -18.92 7.57 3.45
CA LEU A 150 -19.11 7.62 1.99
C LEU A 150 -17.96 8.36 1.29
N TYR A 151 -17.50 9.46 1.88
CA TYR A 151 -16.32 10.18 1.39
C TYR A 151 -15.09 9.27 1.38
N MET A 152 -14.79 8.59 2.48
CA MET A 152 -13.65 7.68 2.54
C MET A 152 -13.77 6.47 1.63
N LEU A 153 -14.99 5.94 1.49
CA LEU A 153 -15.27 4.86 0.55
C LEU A 153 -14.98 5.31 -0.88
N ALA A 154 -15.43 6.51 -1.28
CA ALA A 154 -15.16 7.06 -2.60
C ALA A 154 -13.65 7.25 -2.84
N VAL A 155 -12.93 7.84 -1.88
CA VAL A 155 -11.46 8.02 -1.96
C VAL A 155 -10.74 6.67 -2.08
N GLY A 156 -11.11 5.68 -1.25
CA GLY A 156 -10.55 4.35 -1.29
C GLY A 156 -10.78 3.63 -2.61
N VAL A 157 -12.00 3.72 -3.16
CA VAL A 157 -12.34 3.13 -4.47
C VAL A 157 -11.51 3.77 -5.59
N VAL A 158 -11.35 5.10 -5.59
CA VAL A 158 -10.53 5.79 -6.60
C VAL A 158 -9.07 5.32 -6.54
N ILE A 159 -8.50 5.21 -5.34
CA ILE A 159 -7.12 4.72 -5.15
C ILE A 159 -7.00 3.26 -5.63
N CYS A 160 -7.97 2.40 -5.32
CA CYS A 160 -7.99 1.02 -5.80
C CYS A 160 -8.06 0.94 -7.34
N ILE A 161 -8.91 1.75 -7.97
CA ILE A 161 -9.04 1.79 -9.43
C ILE A 161 -7.73 2.27 -10.06
N GLN A 162 -7.13 3.33 -9.53
CA GLN A 162 -5.86 3.83 -10.04
C GLN A 162 -4.75 2.77 -9.95
N GLN A 163 -4.68 2.04 -8.83
CA GLN A 163 -3.74 0.94 -8.67
C GLN A 163 -3.98 -0.19 -9.68
N LEU A 164 -5.24 -0.56 -9.90
CA LEU A 164 -5.60 -1.59 -10.89
C LEU A 164 -5.20 -1.17 -12.30
N VAL A 165 -5.43 0.08 -12.69
CA VAL A 165 -5.02 0.61 -14.00
C VAL A 165 -3.51 0.56 -14.17
N HIS A 166 -2.73 0.92 -13.14
CA HIS A 166 -1.28 0.80 -13.18
C HIS A 166 -0.80 -0.65 -13.34
N LEU A 167 -1.42 -1.60 -12.64
CA LEU A 167 -1.08 -3.02 -12.78
C LEU A 167 -1.39 -3.56 -14.19
N GLN A 168 -2.47 -3.11 -14.82
CA GLN A 168 -2.78 -3.46 -16.21
C GLN A 168 -1.72 -2.90 -17.17
N LYS A 169 -1.26 -1.67 -16.93
CA LYS A 169 -0.24 -1.03 -17.76
C LYS A 169 1.10 -1.79 -17.68
N ILE A 170 1.54 -2.13 -16.48
CA ILE A 170 2.77 -2.92 -16.27
C ILE A 170 2.69 -4.25 -17.00
N LYS A 171 1.57 -4.97 -16.87
CA LYS A 171 1.35 -6.24 -17.56
C LYS A 171 1.41 -6.12 -19.10
N SER A 172 1.06 -4.95 -19.64
CA SER A 172 1.11 -4.69 -21.09
C SER A 172 2.50 -4.27 -21.59
N GLU A 173 3.34 -3.69 -20.72
CA GLU A 173 4.68 -3.19 -21.05
C GLU A 173 5.78 -4.22 -20.80
N ASP A 174 5.46 -5.41 -20.27
CA ASP A 174 6.41 -6.50 -20.05
C ASP A 174 7.18 -6.84 -21.35
N PRO A 175 8.44 -6.39 -21.48
CA PRO A 175 9.24 -6.63 -22.69
C PRO A 175 9.83 -8.05 -22.71
N LEU A 176 9.60 -8.82 -21.65
CA LEU A 176 10.13 -10.15 -21.39
C LEU A 176 9.08 -11.26 -21.58
N GLY A 177 8.04 -11.00 -22.38
CA GLY A 177 6.90 -11.90 -22.60
C GLY A 177 7.27 -13.38 -22.52
N GLY A 178 6.89 -14.05 -21.43
CA GLY A 178 6.85 -15.51 -21.38
C GLY A 178 7.56 -16.25 -20.25
N THR A 179 8.20 -15.61 -19.26
CA THR A 179 8.56 -16.35 -18.04
C THR A 179 7.44 -16.24 -17.00
N THR A 180 6.40 -17.03 -17.24
CA THR A 180 5.48 -17.50 -16.22
C THR A 180 6.29 -18.11 -15.08
N VAL A 181 6.59 -17.32 -14.04
CA VAL A 181 6.82 -17.88 -12.71
C VAL A 181 5.44 -18.29 -12.23
N GLN A 182 5.08 -19.55 -12.47
CA GLN A 182 3.95 -20.15 -11.77
C GLN A 182 4.24 -20.12 -10.27
N PRO A 183 3.21 -19.84 -9.43
CA PRO A 183 3.35 -19.71 -7.99
C PRO A 183 3.87 -20.98 -7.31
#